data_AF-A0A1M5HP67-F1
#
_entry.id   AF-A0A1M5HP67-F1
#
_cell.length_a   1.000
_cell.length_b   1.000
_cell.length_c   1.000
_cell.angle_alpha   90.00
_cell.angle_beta   90.00
_cell.angle_gamma   90.00
#
_symmetry.space_group_name_H-M   'P 1'
#
loop_
_entity.id
_entity.type
_entity.pdbx_description
1 polymer ?
#
loop_
_entity_poly.entity_id
_entity_poly.type
_entity_poly.pdbx_seq_one_letter_code
_entity_poly.pdbx_strand_id
1 'polypeptide(L)'
;MYRPLHRAARPAARRAGVAATVLALAAGGLTAATVTAPSAGAATARGAAVSSAAKYAKAHGYIAGISVLDTKTGQLYSSGRHTSGFASESVIKVMIAARLIVQGRMHGSTSKRAHKMIAQSDDNIANSFYGSVGGDGLLNWTKKHWKVPSLGSGPIRSNWWGSNRITSDGLVRLYAKLKKDRRVSKWLLSAMHDHTVHGSDGFYQNFGLPQAAKRVAIKQGWGSDYSYSRGNASQNSTGFVNGDRYAVAILARGPASSYGSRLGNAITQMAKRVLPGGAFPSNAPVITTVSAKKGSTAGGTKVTIHGRDFSKVTAVAFGGTRARFSVTSTGTIAAVAPKHAAGKVKIWVRTKYGRTHTAPVFVYSSPATTATRRTTKATDPGTTRPATPSPTVPATTAPAGSSPASSTPATAGATSAPAGSSSASSASSASSTPATGSEPAGGTTTP
;
A
#
# COMPACT_ATOMS: atom_id res chain seq x y z
N MET A 1 -23.50 43.40 -55.60
CA MET A 1 -24.89 42.96 -55.36
C MET A 1 -24.93 41.44 -55.39
N TYR A 2 -25.14 40.80 -54.24
CA TYR A 2 -25.06 39.34 -54.08
C TYR A 2 -26.47 38.75 -54.00
N ARG A 3 -26.76 37.74 -54.83
CA ARG A 3 -28.02 36.96 -54.81
C ARG A 3 -28.00 35.92 -53.66
N PRO A 4 -29.14 35.62 -53.01
CA PRO A 4 -29.20 34.65 -51.91
C PRO A 4 -29.39 33.22 -52.41
N LEU A 5 -28.73 32.26 -51.76
CA LEU A 5 -28.93 30.82 -51.97
C LEU A 5 -29.89 30.23 -50.93
N HIS A 6 -30.69 29.29 -51.43
CA HIS A 6 -31.83 28.65 -50.79
C HIS A 6 -31.53 27.86 -49.51
N ARG A 7 -32.52 27.92 -48.59
CA ARG A 7 -32.66 27.11 -47.39
C ARG A 7 -33.28 25.77 -47.75
N ALA A 8 -32.59 24.65 -47.51
CA ALA A 8 -33.14 23.30 -47.62
C ALA A 8 -33.45 22.72 -46.23
N ALA A 9 -34.70 22.32 -46.04
CA ALA A 9 -35.22 21.67 -44.84
C ALA A 9 -35.02 20.14 -44.89
N ARG A 10 -34.91 19.53 -43.71
CA ARG A 10 -34.72 18.09 -43.46
C ARG A 10 -35.98 17.26 -43.78
N PRO A 11 -35.85 16.01 -44.29
CA PRO A 11 -36.93 15.04 -44.20
C PRO A 11 -36.76 14.08 -43.00
N ALA A 12 -37.90 13.70 -42.43
CA ALA A 12 -38.07 12.81 -41.29
C ALA A 12 -37.86 11.33 -41.67
N ALA A 13 -37.20 10.57 -40.79
CA ALA A 13 -37.03 9.13 -40.94
C ALA A 13 -38.25 8.36 -40.43
N ARG A 14 -38.87 7.58 -41.33
CA ARG A 14 -39.90 6.57 -41.03
C ARG A 14 -39.24 5.29 -40.49
N ARG A 15 -39.89 4.70 -39.49
CA ARG A 15 -39.55 3.39 -38.89
C ARG A 15 -39.98 2.25 -39.81
N ALA A 16 -39.11 1.27 -40.03
CA ALA A 16 -39.45 -0.06 -40.54
C ALA A 16 -38.86 -1.10 -39.58
N GLY A 17 -39.72 -1.97 -39.06
CA GLY A 17 -39.35 -3.05 -38.15
C GLY A 17 -38.78 -4.24 -38.91
N VAL A 18 -37.78 -4.89 -38.30
CA VAL A 18 -37.29 -6.20 -38.72
C VAL A 18 -37.51 -7.15 -37.54
N ALA A 19 -38.27 -8.22 -37.81
CA ALA A 19 -38.55 -9.30 -36.89
C ALA A 19 -37.27 -10.09 -36.59
N ALA A 20 -37.00 -10.34 -35.30
CA ALA A 20 -35.91 -11.21 -34.86
C ALA A 20 -36.47 -12.60 -34.53
N THR A 21 -36.02 -13.60 -35.29
CA THR A 21 -36.24 -15.03 -35.02
C THR A 21 -35.56 -15.43 -33.71
N VAL A 22 -36.32 -15.94 -32.75
CA VAL A 22 -35.81 -16.50 -31.49
C VAL A 22 -35.44 -17.97 -31.70
N LEU A 23 -34.16 -18.28 -31.63
CA LEU A 23 -33.67 -19.65 -31.52
C LEU A 23 -33.67 -20.03 -30.03
N ALA A 24 -34.57 -20.93 -29.64
CA ALA A 24 -34.60 -21.47 -28.28
C ALA A 24 -33.44 -22.46 -28.08
N LEU A 25 -32.44 -22.09 -27.26
CA LEU A 25 -31.52 -23.05 -26.65
C LEU A 25 -32.02 -23.40 -25.24
N ALA A 26 -32.14 -24.69 -24.99
CA ALA A 26 -32.58 -25.28 -23.73
C ALA A 26 -31.69 -24.87 -22.54
N ALA A 27 -32.34 -24.51 -21.44
CA ALA A 27 -31.72 -24.16 -20.18
C ALA A 27 -31.18 -25.41 -19.46
N GLY A 28 -29.86 -25.63 -19.55
CA GLY A 28 -29.12 -26.45 -18.60
C GLY A 28 -28.68 -25.59 -17.42
N GLY A 29 -29.21 -25.87 -16.23
CA GLY A 29 -28.96 -25.11 -15.00
C GLY A 29 -27.49 -25.08 -14.62
N LEU A 30 -26.85 -23.93 -14.79
CA LEU A 30 -25.61 -23.58 -14.11
C LEU A 30 -25.98 -22.54 -13.05
N THR A 31 -26.12 -22.97 -11.80
CA THR A 31 -26.17 -22.05 -10.66
C THR A 31 -24.82 -21.35 -10.58
N ALA A 32 -24.74 -20.14 -11.13
CA ALA A 32 -23.61 -19.26 -10.92
C ALA A 32 -23.53 -19.00 -9.41
N ALA A 33 -22.61 -19.70 -8.73
CA ALA A 33 -22.24 -19.37 -7.37
C ALA A 33 -21.84 -17.90 -7.36
N THR A 34 -22.68 -17.07 -6.76
CA THR A 34 -22.38 -15.66 -6.55
C THR A 34 -21.15 -15.62 -5.66
N VAL A 35 -19.98 -15.40 -6.27
CA VAL A 35 -18.79 -14.98 -5.55
C VAL A 35 -19.13 -13.60 -5.01
N THR A 36 -19.65 -13.58 -3.79
CA THR A 36 -19.82 -12.37 -3.02
C THR A 36 -18.44 -11.75 -2.93
N ALA A 37 -18.26 -10.60 -3.59
CA ALA A 37 -17.07 -9.78 -3.43
C ALA A 37 -16.89 -9.57 -1.91
N PRO A 38 -15.67 -9.76 -1.37
CA PRO A 38 -15.45 -9.58 0.06
C PRO A 38 -15.88 -8.16 0.44
N SER A 39 -16.73 -8.07 1.46
CA SER A 39 -17.29 -6.82 1.95
C SER A 39 -16.20 -5.77 2.22
N ALA A 40 -16.53 -4.52 1.90
CA ALA A 40 -15.74 -3.35 2.22
C ALA A 40 -15.66 -3.16 3.75
N GLY A 41 -14.74 -3.88 4.42
CA GLY A 41 -14.71 -3.91 5.89
C GLY A 41 -13.33 -3.85 6.56
N ALA A 42 -12.22 -4.08 5.85
CA ALA A 42 -10.89 -3.90 6.44
C ALA A 42 -9.93 -3.32 5.40
N ALA A 43 -9.55 -2.05 5.61
CA ALA A 43 -8.45 -1.48 4.85
C ALA A 43 -7.20 -2.34 5.09
N THR A 44 -6.66 -2.92 4.01
CA THR A 44 -5.36 -3.59 4.08
C THR A 44 -4.32 -2.64 4.68
N ALA A 45 -3.30 -3.16 5.37
CA ALA A 45 -2.25 -2.30 5.96
C ALA A 45 -1.67 -1.29 4.95
N ARG A 46 -1.55 -1.70 3.69
CA ARG A 46 -1.15 -0.85 2.56
C ARG A 46 -2.15 0.26 2.23
N GLY A 47 -3.43 -0.07 2.14
CA GLY A 47 -4.50 0.90 1.91
C GLY A 47 -4.61 1.91 3.07
N ALA A 48 -4.45 1.43 4.31
CA ALA A 48 -4.44 2.27 5.50
C ALA A 48 -3.25 3.24 5.52
N ALA A 49 -2.06 2.80 5.09
CA ALA A 49 -0.86 3.64 5.03
C ALA A 49 -1.02 4.85 4.09
N VAL A 50 -1.44 4.63 2.84
CA VAL A 50 -1.68 5.73 1.88
C VAL A 50 -2.83 6.64 2.33
N SER A 51 -3.88 6.06 2.93
CA SER A 51 -5.02 6.83 3.45
C SER A 51 -4.65 7.68 4.66
N SER A 52 -3.80 7.18 5.56
CA SER A 52 -3.29 7.92 6.71
C SER A 52 -2.47 9.13 6.28
N ALA A 53 -1.62 8.97 5.27
CA ALA A 53 -0.84 10.08 4.71
C ALA A 53 -1.73 11.16 4.07
N ALA A 54 -2.78 10.77 3.34
CA ALA A 54 -3.71 11.74 2.75
C ALA A 54 -4.55 12.47 3.81
N LYS A 55 -4.99 11.78 4.86
CA LYS A 55 -5.67 12.39 6.02
C LYS A 55 -4.77 13.41 6.72
N TYR A 56 -3.49 13.08 6.90
CA TYR A 56 -2.51 14.00 7.46
C TYR A 56 -2.39 15.28 6.62
N ALA A 57 -2.24 15.16 5.29
CA ALA A 57 -2.17 16.32 4.40
C ALA A 57 -3.39 17.24 4.58
N LYS A 58 -4.60 16.67 4.51
CA LYS A 58 -5.86 17.42 4.66
C LYS A 58 -5.95 18.12 6.02
N ALA A 59 -5.59 17.43 7.11
CA ALA A 59 -5.64 17.97 8.46
C ALA A 59 -4.68 19.15 8.68
N HIS A 60 -3.65 19.29 7.85
CA HIS A 60 -2.65 20.36 7.95
C HIS A 60 -2.79 21.39 6.81
N GLY A 61 -3.94 21.44 6.12
CA GLY A 61 -4.22 22.43 5.08
C GLY A 61 -3.50 22.20 3.74
N TYR A 62 -2.96 21.01 3.52
CA TYR A 62 -2.29 20.65 2.27
C TYR A 62 -3.20 19.85 1.34
N ILE A 63 -3.01 20.05 0.03
CA ILE A 63 -3.61 19.21 -1.00
C ILE A 63 -2.53 18.24 -1.49
N ALA A 64 -2.77 16.94 -1.34
CA ALA A 64 -1.82 15.91 -1.76
C ALA A 64 -2.47 14.80 -2.60
N GLY A 65 -1.75 14.34 -3.61
CA GLY A 65 -1.99 13.09 -4.33
C GLY A 65 -0.93 12.07 -3.93
N ILE A 66 -1.34 10.92 -3.43
CA ILE A 66 -0.44 9.89 -2.89
C ILE A 66 -0.73 8.58 -3.59
N SER A 67 0.31 7.99 -4.18
CA SER A 67 0.21 6.70 -4.87
C SER A 67 1.43 5.83 -4.59
N VAL A 68 1.21 4.53 -4.43
CA VAL A 68 2.22 3.49 -4.33
C VAL A 68 1.86 2.33 -5.25
N LEU A 69 2.78 1.91 -6.11
CA LEU A 69 2.58 0.80 -7.03
C LEU A 69 3.62 -0.29 -6.79
N ASP A 70 3.16 -1.52 -6.54
CA ASP A 70 4.02 -2.70 -6.47
C ASP A 70 4.45 -3.11 -7.87
N THR A 71 5.72 -2.85 -8.23
CA THR A 71 6.20 -3.07 -9.60
C THR A 71 6.22 -4.55 -10.00
N LYS A 72 6.13 -5.47 -9.02
CA LYS A 72 6.03 -6.92 -9.27
C LYS A 72 4.61 -7.35 -9.62
N THR A 73 3.61 -6.91 -8.83
CA THR A 73 2.22 -7.37 -9.00
C THR A 73 1.38 -6.43 -9.87
N GLY A 74 1.83 -5.19 -10.09
CA GLY A 74 1.05 -4.13 -10.73
C GLY A 74 -0.04 -3.53 -9.84
N GLN A 75 -0.13 -3.97 -8.58
CA GLN A 75 -1.15 -3.49 -7.65
C GLN A 75 -0.87 -2.05 -7.23
N LEU A 76 -1.88 -1.20 -7.36
CA LEU A 76 -1.84 0.22 -7.04
C LEU A 76 -2.60 0.49 -5.73
N TYR A 77 -2.01 1.33 -4.89
CA TYR A 77 -2.62 1.89 -3.68
C TYR A 77 -2.55 3.40 -3.77
N SER A 78 -3.69 4.07 -3.74
CA SER A 78 -3.75 5.53 -3.90
C SER A 78 -4.70 6.16 -2.88
N SER A 79 -4.45 7.41 -2.53
CA SER A 79 -5.33 8.22 -1.69
C SER A 79 -5.12 9.72 -1.94
N GLY A 80 -5.99 10.54 -1.35
CA GLY A 80 -6.02 11.99 -1.59
C GLY A 80 -6.42 12.31 -3.04
N ARG A 81 -5.88 13.39 -3.58
CA ARG A 81 -6.17 13.87 -4.95
C ARG A 81 -5.32 13.16 -6.01
N HIS A 82 -5.21 11.83 -5.95
CA HIS A 82 -4.24 11.07 -6.73
C HIS A 82 -4.43 11.10 -8.25
N THR A 83 -5.62 11.45 -8.74
CA THR A 83 -5.92 11.67 -10.18
C THR A 83 -5.89 13.14 -10.59
N SER A 84 -5.73 14.07 -9.64
CA SER A 84 -5.61 15.49 -9.95
C SER A 84 -4.20 15.81 -10.45
N GLY A 85 -4.08 16.78 -11.36
CA GLY A 85 -2.78 17.27 -11.81
C GLY A 85 -2.08 18.13 -10.76
N PHE A 86 -0.78 17.93 -10.58
CA PHE A 86 0.14 18.74 -9.79
C PHE A 86 1.24 19.26 -10.70
N ALA A 87 1.81 20.43 -10.41
CA ALA A 87 3.00 20.87 -11.12
C ALA A 87 4.10 19.82 -10.93
N SER A 88 4.71 19.41 -12.03
CA SER A 88 5.75 18.39 -12.03
C SER A 88 7.03 18.90 -11.36
N GLU A 89 7.30 20.19 -11.51
CA GLU A 89 8.56 20.79 -11.14
C GLU A 89 9.71 19.93 -11.67
N SER A 90 10.76 19.72 -10.87
CA SER A 90 11.90 18.91 -11.28
C SER A 90 11.62 17.41 -11.50
N VAL A 91 10.40 16.91 -11.23
CA VAL A 91 10.04 15.51 -11.54
C VAL A 91 10.02 15.24 -13.06
N ILE A 92 9.71 16.26 -13.88
CA ILE A 92 9.70 16.12 -15.35
C ILE A 92 11.06 15.71 -15.93
N LYS A 93 12.16 15.99 -15.23
CA LYS A 93 13.53 15.64 -15.63
C LYS A 93 13.70 14.12 -15.86
N VAL A 94 12.91 13.29 -15.16
CA VAL A 94 12.85 11.84 -15.43
C VAL A 94 12.39 11.54 -16.86
N MET A 95 11.39 12.29 -17.35
CA MET A 95 10.87 12.12 -18.72
C MET A 95 11.84 12.67 -19.77
N ILE A 96 12.56 13.76 -19.45
CA ILE A 96 13.64 14.30 -20.30
C ILE A 96 14.72 13.22 -20.48
N ALA A 97 15.22 12.64 -19.38
CA ALA A 97 16.23 11.59 -19.43
C ALA A 97 15.74 10.34 -20.17
N ALA A 98 14.50 9.89 -19.90
CA ALA A 98 13.92 8.75 -20.59
C ALA A 98 13.82 8.98 -22.12
N ARG A 99 13.46 10.19 -22.55
CA ARG A 99 13.39 10.54 -23.97
C ARG A 99 14.78 10.57 -24.63
N LEU A 100 15.80 11.11 -23.95
CA LEU A 100 17.19 11.05 -24.42
C LEU A 100 17.67 9.60 -24.63
N ILE A 101 17.34 8.70 -23.70
CA ILE A 101 17.66 7.27 -23.82
C ILE A 101 16.95 6.64 -25.02
N VAL A 102 15.65 6.89 -25.17
CA VAL A 102 14.85 6.33 -26.28
C VAL A 102 15.32 6.87 -27.64
N GLN A 103 15.85 8.09 -27.69
CA GLN A 103 16.47 8.69 -28.88
C GLN A 103 17.90 8.21 -29.14
N GLY A 104 18.47 7.34 -28.31
CA GLY A 104 19.86 6.87 -28.47
C GLY A 104 20.93 7.91 -28.11
N ARG A 105 20.55 9.03 -27.47
CA ARG A 105 21.45 10.17 -27.19
C ARG A 105 22.18 10.07 -25.83
N MET A 106 21.92 9.02 -25.05
CA MET A 106 22.42 8.89 -23.66
C MET A 106 23.84 8.31 -23.60
N HIS A 107 24.81 8.98 -24.22
CA HIS A 107 26.23 8.61 -24.22
C HIS A 107 27.13 9.84 -23.97
N GLY A 108 28.40 9.62 -23.66
CA GLY A 108 29.42 10.67 -23.50
C GLY A 108 29.01 11.81 -22.54
N SER A 109 29.20 13.05 -22.99
CA SER A 109 28.87 14.26 -22.22
C SER A 109 27.37 14.37 -21.91
N THR A 110 26.49 13.95 -22.82
CA THR A 110 25.03 13.95 -22.61
C THR A 110 24.66 13.08 -21.41
N SER A 111 25.26 11.89 -21.30
CA SER A 111 25.02 10.97 -20.17
C SER A 111 25.47 11.58 -18.83
N LYS A 112 26.66 12.17 -18.77
CA LYS A 112 27.17 12.84 -17.55
C LYS A 112 26.28 14.01 -17.14
N ARG A 113 25.89 14.86 -18.09
CA ARG A 113 25.01 16.01 -17.84
C ARG A 113 23.62 15.57 -17.39
N ALA A 114 23.01 14.60 -18.07
CA ALA A 114 21.71 14.07 -17.70
C ALA A 114 21.74 13.38 -16.32
N HIS A 115 22.85 12.73 -15.96
CA HIS A 115 23.02 12.17 -14.63
C HIS A 115 22.99 13.28 -13.56
N LYS A 116 23.78 14.35 -13.73
CA LYS A 116 23.75 15.52 -12.83
C LYS A 116 22.35 16.14 -12.75
N MET A 117 21.65 16.24 -13.88
CA MET A 117 20.26 16.73 -13.94
C MET A 117 19.31 15.88 -13.08
N ILE A 118 19.47 14.55 -13.03
CA ILE A 118 18.64 13.69 -12.19
C ILE A 118 19.07 13.77 -10.72
N ALA A 119 20.36 13.54 -10.44
CA ALA A 119 20.91 13.42 -9.09
C ALA A 119 20.88 14.74 -8.31
N GLN A 120 21.31 15.83 -8.95
CA GLN A 120 21.43 17.16 -8.34
C GLN A 120 20.33 18.11 -8.81
N SER A 121 19.35 17.62 -9.55
CA SER A 121 18.22 18.42 -10.04
C SER A 121 18.60 19.69 -10.81
N ASP A 122 19.71 19.67 -11.56
CA ASP A 122 20.24 20.84 -12.27
C ASP A 122 19.27 21.41 -13.33
N ASP A 123 18.85 22.66 -13.15
CA ASP A 123 17.87 23.35 -14.00
C ASP A 123 18.46 23.82 -15.32
N ASN A 124 19.71 24.29 -15.33
CA ASN A 124 20.39 24.74 -16.55
C ASN A 124 20.54 23.59 -17.54
N ILE A 125 20.86 22.40 -17.04
CA ILE A 125 20.92 21.20 -17.87
C ILE A 125 19.52 20.82 -18.38
N ALA A 126 18.49 20.86 -17.53
CA ALA A 126 17.12 20.59 -17.98
C ALA A 126 16.64 21.57 -19.06
N ASN A 127 16.91 22.87 -18.89
CA ASN A 127 16.63 23.92 -19.86
C ASN A 127 17.26 23.60 -21.22
N SER A 128 18.53 23.19 -21.21
CA SER A 128 19.27 22.86 -22.45
C SER A 128 18.71 21.63 -23.18
N PHE A 129 18.07 20.69 -22.47
CA PHE A 129 17.54 19.47 -23.09
C PHE A 129 16.07 19.59 -23.48
N TYR A 130 15.26 20.36 -22.73
CA TYR A 130 13.81 20.30 -22.77
C TYR A 130 13.23 20.50 -24.18
N GLY A 131 13.62 21.57 -24.88
CA GLY A 131 13.19 21.82 -26.25
C GLY A 131 13.55 20.67 -27.19
N SER A 132 14.80 20.19 -27.13
CA SER A 132 15.32 19.13 -28.01
C SER A 132 14.67 17.76 -27.81
N VAL A 133 14.00 17.52 -26.67
CA VAL A 133 13.29 16.26 -26.39
C VAL A 133 11.78 16.36 -26.65
N GLY A 134 11.31 17.50 -27.16
CA GLY A 134 9.93 17.74 -27.57
C GLY A 134 9.20 18.84 -26.79
N GLY A 135 9.88 19.54 -25.87
CA GLY A 135 9.33 20.69 -25.13
C GLY A 135 7.97 20.40 -24.50
N ASP A 136 6.99 21.27 -24.78
CA ASP A 136 5.61 21.14 -24.27
C ASP A 136 4.93 19.83 -24.68
N GLY A 137 5.36 19.23 -25.80
CA GLY A 137 4.88 17.94 -26.28
C GLY A 137 5.45 16.72 -25.54
N LEU A 138 6.49 16.89 -24.71
CA LEU A 138 7.20 15.79 -24.05
C LEU A 138 6.28 14.89 -23.22
N LEU A 139 5.37 15.48 -22.44
CA LEU A 139 4.49 14.70 -21.57
C LEU A 139 3.46 13.91 -22.39
N ASN A 140 2.91 14.50 -23.45
CA ASN A 140 1.99 13.80 -24.35
C ASN A 140 2.69 12.66 -25.09
N TRP A 141 3.93 12.89 -25.56
CA TRP A 141 4.76 11.84 -26.14
C TRP A 141 5.00 10.69 -25.14
N THR A 142 5.36 11.02 -23.89
CA THR A 142 5.61 10.05 -22.82
C THR A 142 4.38 9.18 -22.54
N LYS A 143 3.19 9.80 -22.46
CA LYS A 143 1.90 9.11 -22.29
C LYS A 143 1.68 8.06 -23.38
N LYS A 144 1.87 8.45 -24.64
CA LYS A 144 1.69 7.58 -25.80
C LYS A 144 2.73 6.46 -25.82
N HIS A 145 4.00 6.80 -25.61
CA HIS A 145 5.10 5.85 -25.70
C HIS A 145 5.01 4.72 -24.66
N TRP A 146 4.77 5.05 -23.39
CA TRP A 146 4.66 4.03 -22.32
C TRP A 146 3.23 3.59 -22.01
N LYS A 147 2.24 4.04 -22.80
CA LYS A 147 0.81 3.71 -22.65
C LYS A 147 0.28 4.04 -21.25
N VAL A 148 0.54 5.27 -20.79
CA VAL A 148 0.10 5.78 -19.48
C VAL A 148 -0.79 7.01 -19.66
N PRO A 149 -2.06 6.85 -20.09
CA PRO A 149 -2.95 7.98 -20.35
C PRO A 149 -3.25 8.83 -19.11
N SER A 150 -3.14 8.24 -17.91
CA SER A 150 -3.36 8.91 -16.63
C SER A 150 -2.19 9.80 -16.19
N LEU A 151 -1.07 9.87 -16.91
CA LEU A 151 0.13 10.62 -16.49
C LEU A 151 -0.15 12.10 -16.18
N GLY A 152 -1.11 12.69 -16.91
CA GLY A 152 -1.55 14.06 -16.71
C GLY A 152 -1.62 14.84 -18.02
N SER A 153 -1.34 16.15 -17.99
CA SER A 153 -1.44 17.07 -19.11
C SER A 153 -0.18 17.93 -19.26
N GLY A 154 -0.02 18.54 -20.44
CA GLY A 154 1.11 19.41 -20.77
C GLY A 154 1.22 20.63 -19.85
N PRO A 155 2.25 21.46 -20.09
CA PRO A 155 2.50 22.62 -19.24
C PRO A 155 1.40 23.67 -19.38
N ILE A 156 1.07 24.31 -18.27
CA ILE A 156 0.14 25.45 -18.27
C ILE A 156 0.79 26.75 -18.74
N ARG A 157 2.14 26.79 -18.80
CA ARG A 157 2.93 27.86 -19.41
C ARG A 157 3.88 27.26 -20.43
N SER A 158 3.77 27.70 -21.67
CA SER A 158 4.62 27.20 -22.75
C SER A 158 6.11 27.39 -22.44
N ASN A 159 6.92 26.40 -22.80
CA ASN A 159 8.36 26.31 -22.54
C ASN A 159 8.77 26.27 -21.06
N TRP A 160 7.82 26.14 -20.14
CA TRP A 160 8.10 26.01 -18.70
C TRP A 160 7.93 24.56 -18.25
N TRP A 161 9.01 23.77 -18.33
CA TRP A 161 8.95 22.32 -18.10
C TRP A 161 8.37 21.94 -16.73
N GLY A 162 8.61 22.73 -15.67
CA GLY A 162 8.08 22.45 -14.33
C GLY A 162 6.56 22.51 -14.24
N SER A 163 5.94 23.30 -15.12
CA SER A 163 4.49 23.56 -15.10
C SER A 163 3.65 22.45 -15.72
N ASN A 164 4.28 21.39 -16.27
CA ASN A 164 3.61 20.17 -16.68
C ASN A 164 2.78 19.61 -15.53
N ARG A 165 1.55 19.17 -15.82
CA ARG A 165 0.63 18.68 -14.79
C ARG A 165 0.67 17.18 -14.73
N ILE A 166 1.30 16.63 -13.69
CA ILE A 166 1.39 15.18 -13.44
C ILE A 166 0.38 14.72 -12.39
N THR A 167 -0.12 13.49 -12.51
CA THR A 167 -0.91 12.85 -11.44
C THR A 167 -0.05 11.85 -10.68
N SER A 168 -0.33 11.60 -9.39
CA SER A 168 0.46 10.64 -8.62
C SER A 168 0.21 9.20 -9.08
N ASP A 169 -1.04 8.87 -9.47
CA ASP A 169 -1.41 7.58 -10.09
C ASP A 169 -0.61 7.34 -11.38
N GLY A 170 -0.66 8.30 -12.30
CA GLY A 170 0.00 8.18 -13.58
C GLY A 170 1.52 8.14 -13.46
N LEU A 171 2.10 8.90 -12.52
CA LEU A 171 3.54 8.91 -12.30
C LEU A 171 4.06 7.54 -11.82
N VAL A 172 3.41 6.90 -10.83
CA VAL A 172 3.88 5.58 -10.36
C VAL A 172 3.71 4.48 -11.43
N ARG A 173 2.71 4.62 -12.30
CA ARG A 173 2.55 3.74 -13.48
C ARG A 173 3.66 3.97 -14.50
N LEU A 174 4.04 5.23 -14.76
CA LEU A 174 5.19 5.54 -15.60
C LEU A 174 6.47 4.95 -15.01
N TYR A 175 6.74 5.15 -13.73
CA TYR A 175 7.91 4.56 -13.05
C TYR A 175 7.96 3.04 -13.19
N ALA A 176 6.82 2.35 -13.05
CA ALA A 176 6.74 0.92 -13.29
C ALA A 176 7.08 0.53 -14.74
N LYS A 177 6.71 1.35 -15.73
CA LYS A 177 7.05 1.15 -17.15
C LYS A 177 8.53 1.41 -17.42
N LEU A 178 9.08 2.51 -16.91
CA LEU A 178 10.50 2.87 -17.05
C LEU A 178 11.41 1.81 -16.41
N LYS A 179 11.02 1.28 -15.24
CA LYS A 179 11.74 0.19 -14.57
C LYS A 179 11.75 -1.12 -15.39
N LYS A 180 10.71 -1.38 -16.17
CA LYS A 180 10.60 -2.56 -17.04
C LYS A 180 11.33 -2.38 -18.38
N ASP A 181 11.51 -1.15 -18.85
CA ASP A 181 12.25 -0.86 -20.08
C ASP A 181 13.75 -1.09 -19.87
N ARG A 182 14.31 -2.12 -20.52
CA ARG A 182 15.71 -2.52 -20.36
C ARG A 182 16.72 -1.44 -20.77
N ARG A 183 16.33 -0.53 -21.67
CA ARG A 183 17.18 0.58 -22.12
C ARG A 183 17.26 1.68 -21.04
N VAL A 184 16.16 1.90 -20.32
CA VAL A 184 16.02 3.01 -19.37
C VAL A 184 16.43 2.61 -17.96
N SER A 185 15.96 1.44 -17.51
CA SER A 185 15.92 1.05 -16.10
C SER A 185 17.27 1.16 -15.40
N LYS A 186 18.33 0.56 -15.97
CA LYS A 186 19.66 0.54 -15.34
C LYS A 186 20.23 1.95 -15.15
N TRP A 187 20.22 2.76 -16.21
CA TRP A 187 20.78 4.11 -16.16
C TRP A 187 19.97 5.02 -15.23
N LEU A 188 18.64 5.00 -15.38
CA LEU A 188 17.77 5.90 -14.63
C LEU A 188 17.78 5.59 -13.14
N LEU A 189 17.68 4.31 -12.75
CA LEU A 189 17.73 3.93 -11.34
C LEU A 189 19.07 4.29 -10.69
N SER A 190 20.20 4.11 -11.40
CA SER A 190 21.50 4.55 -10.91
C SER A 190 21.48 6.05 -10.59
N ALA A 191 21.12 6.90 -11.56
CA ALA A 191 21.12 8.34 -11.35
C ALA A 191 20.13 8.80 -10.26
N MET A 192 18.99 8.11 -10.08
CA MET A 192 18.04 8.40 -9.00
C MET A 192 18.55 7.94 -7.62
N HIS A 193 19.35 6.88 -7.55
CA HIS A 193 20.02 6.47 -6.31
C HIS A 193 21.11 7.47 -5.90
N ASP A 194 21.81 8.04 -6.87
CA ASP A 194 22.91 8.99 -6.67
C ASP A 194 22.42 10.41 -6.31
N HIS A 195 21.15 10.56 -5.92
CA HIS A 195 20.60 11.82 -5.44
C HIS A 195 21.44 12.45 -4.32
N THR A 196 21.55 13.77 -4.36
CA THR A 196 22.31 14.55 -3.37
C THR A 196 21.39 15.15 -2.31
N VAL A 197 21.98 15.58 -1.19
CA VAL A 197 21.24 16.24 -0.10
C VAL A 197 20.62 17.56 -0.58
N HIS A 198 21.38 18.34 -1.36
CA HIS A 198 20.96 19.61 -1.93
C HIS A 198 20.96 19.57 -3.45
N GLY A 199 20.10 20.38 -4.07
CA GLY A 199 20.08 20.60 -5.51
C GLY A 199 21.27 21.45 -5.95
N SER A 200 21.46 21.56 -7.27
CA SER A 200 22.44 22.48 -7.85
C SER A 200 22.10 23.94 -7.54
N ASP A 201 20.86 24.22 -7.19
CA ASP A 201 20.32 25.50 -6.72
C ASP A 201 20.44 25.68 -5.19
N GLY A 202 21.05 24.72 -4.47
CA GLY A 202 21.15 24.72 -3.01
C GLY A 202 19.87 24.30 -2.29
N PHE A 203 18.77 23.99 -2.99
CA PHE A 203 17.52 23.60 -2.33
C PHE A 203 17.67 22.25 -1.62
N TYR A 204 17.17 22.14 -0.39
CA TYR A 204 17.19 20.88 0.36
C TYR A 204 16.31 19.83 -0.30
N GLN A 205 16.91 18.82 -0.92
CA GLN A 205 16.20 17.75 -1.64
C GLN A 205 15.84 16.57 -0.73
N ASN A 206 16.53 16.42 0.40
CA ASN A 206 16.44 15.23 1.24
C ASN A 206 15.19 15.24 2.14
N PHE A 207 14.02 15.66 1.65
CA PHE A 207 12.71 15.61 2.32
C PHE A 207 11.86 14.45 1.77
N GLY A 208 10.82 14.00 2.49
CA GLY A 208 9.92 12.97 1.97
C GLY A 208 10.50 11.56 2.07
N LEU A 209 10.56 10.84 0.94
CA LEU A 209 10.96 9.43 0.89
C LEU A 209 12.37 9.15 1.48
N PRO A 210 13.42 9.96 1.22
CA PRO A 210 14.74 9.73 1.79
C PRO A 210 14.81 9.79 3.32
N GLN A 211 13.95 10.58 3.97
CA GLN A 211 13.85 10.59 5.44
C GLN A 211 12.90 9.52 5.99
N ALA A 212 12.13 8.87 5.12
CA ALA A 212 11.14 7.87 5.50
C ALA A 212 11.61 6.43 5.25
N ALA A 213 12.67 6.20 4.47
CA ALA A 213 13.20 4.87 4.15
C ALA A 213 14.69 4.89 3.84
N LYS A 214 15.35 3.74 4.04
CA LYS A 214 16.74 3.53 3.62
C LYS A 214 16.81 3.07 2.17
N ARG A 215 17.93 3.38 1.48
CA ARG A 215 18.24 2.93 0.11
C ARG A 215 17.11 3.25 -0.87
N VAL A 216 16.84 4.54 -1.04
CA VAL A 216 15.83 5.05 -1.96
C VAL A 216 16.47 5.45 -3.29
N ALA A 217 15.71 5.38 -4.38
CA ALA A 217 16.01 6.04 -5.64
C ALA A 217 14.95 7.13 -5.83
N ILE A 218 15.32 8.41 -5.87
CA ILE A 218 14.33 9.49 -5.87
C ILE A 218 14.50 10.47 -7.03
N LYS A 219 13.39 11.13 -7.36
CA LYS A 219 13.41 12.45 -7.98
C LYS A 219 12.40 13.35 -7.29
N GLN A 220 12.90 14.47 -6.80
CA GLN A 220 12.12 15.49 -6.13
C GLN A 220 11.72 16.59 -7.12
N GLY A 221 10.71 17.37 -6.76
CA GLY A 221 10.32 18.60 -7.44
C GLY A 221 9.90 19.66 -6.45
N TRP A 222 10.20 20.92 -6.72
CA TRP A 222 9.83 22.07 -5.89
C TRP A 222 9.64 23.31 -6.76
N GLY A 223 8.73 24.18 -6.34
CA GLY A 223 8.50 25.50 -6.95
C GLY A 223 7.53 26.32 -6.09
N SER A 224 7.83 27.60 -5.89
CA SER A 224 6.96 28.57 -5.21
C SER A 224 6.21 29.47 -6.18
N ASP A 225 6.42 29.27 -7.49
CA ASP A 225 6.12 30.23 -8.55
C ASP A 225 4.67 30.72 -8.50
N TYR A 226 4.52 31.94 -7.98
CA TYR A 226 3.27 32.61 -7.66
C TYR A 226 2.37 32.77 -8.91
N SER A 227 2.99 32.92 -10.08
CA SER A 227 2.36 33.25 -11.36
C SER A 227 1.51 32.14 -11.98
N TYR A 228 1.78 30.86 -11.70
CA TYR A 228 0.98 29.74 -12.24
C TYR A 228 0.40 28.81 -11.17
N SER A 229 0.93 28.87 -9.96
CA SER A 229 0.42 28.12 -8.82
C SER A 229 -0.83 28.75 -8.19
N ARG A 230 -1.20 29.97 -8.62
CA ARG A 230 -2.24 30.82 -8.00
C ARG A 230 -1.95 31.05 -6.51
N GLY A 231 -0.71 31.43 -6.19
CA GLY A 231 -0.26 31.66 -4.81
C GLY A 231 -0.03 30.38 -3.98
N ASN A 232 0.28 29.24 -4.62
CA ASN A 232 0.53 27.97 -3.93
C ASN A 232 1.99 27.50 -4.06
N ALA A 233 2.57 27.03 -2.98
CA ALA A 233 3.81 26.27 -3.04
C ALA A 233 3.54 24.86 -3.57
N SER A 234 4.42 24.33 -4.42
CA SER A 234 4.42 22.92 -4.86
C SER A 234 5.72 22.24 -4.47
N GLN A 235 5.64 21.09 -3.81
CA GLN A 235 6.78 20.21 -3.56
C GLN A 235 6.35 18.75 -3.70
N ASN A 236 7.20 17.95 -4.31
CA ASN A 236 6.93 16.58 -4.70
C ASN A 236 8.06 15.68 -4.21
N SER A 237 7.70 14.53 -3.62
CA SER A 237 8.65 13.46 -3.33
C SER A 237 8.25 12.16 -3.99
N THR A 238 9.10 11.67 -4.88
CA THR A 238 8.76 10.56 -5.77
C THR A 238 9.96 9.67 -6.01
N GLY A 239 9.74 8.39 -6.28
CA GLY A 239 10.84 7.47 -6.55
C GLY A 239 10.49 6.01 -6.31
N PHE A 240 11.49 5.24 -5.91
CA PHE A 240 11.36 3.86 -5.51
C PHE A 240 11.90 3.58 -4.10
N VAL A 241 11.26 2.63 -3.43
CA VAL A 241 11.58 2.20 -2.07
C VAL A 241 11.53 0.67 -1.94
N ASN A 242 12.02 0.15 -0.80
CA ASN A 242 12.12 -1.28 -0.50
C ASN A 242 12.94 -2.08 -1.55
N GLY A 243 14.14 -1.62 -1.90
CA GLY A 243 14.96 -2.25 -2.96
C GLY A 243 14.28 -2.14 -4.32
N ASP A 244 13.86 -0.92 -4.64
CA ASP A 244 13.15 -0.50 -5.84
C ASP A 244 11.81 -1.16 -6.12
N ARG A 245 11.29 -2.01 -5.22
CA ARG A 245 10.07 -2.78 -5.48
C ARG A 245 8.85 -1.88 -5.66
N TYR A 246 8.72 -0.84 -4.84
CA TYR A 246 7.53 0.01 -4.85
C TYR A 246 7.87 1.36 -5.46
N ALA A 247 7.16 1.72 -6.53
CA ALA A 247 7.16 3.09 -7.03
C ALA A 247 6.23 3.93 -6.15
N VAL A 248 6.69 5.10 -5.69
CA VAL A 248 5.95 5.98 -4.78
C VAL A 248 5.92 7.39 -5.35
N ALA A 249 4.76 8.04 -5.27
CA ALA A 249 4.60 9.45 -5.59
C ALA A 249 3.77 10.13 -4.50
N ILE A 250 4.36 11.15 -3.86
CA ILE A 250 3.69 12.09 -2.96
C ILE A 250 3.82 13.46 -3.61
N LEU A 251 2.74 13.89 -4.27
CA LEU A 251 2.67 15.18 -4.93
C LEU A 251 1.85 16.11 -4.05
N ALA A 252 2.39 17.27 -3.67
CA ALA A 252 1.73 18.14 -2.71
C ALA A 252 1.79 19.62 -3.13
N ARG A 253 0.72 20.33 -2.77
CA ARG A 253 0.66 21.79 -2.81
C ARG A 253 0.06 22.35 -1.53
N GLY A 254 0.49 23.54 -1.16
CA GLY A 254 0.00 24.28 0.00
C GLY A 254 0.09 25.79 -0.22
N PRO A 255 -0.23 26.61 0.79
CA PRO A 255 -0.05 28.06 0.72
C PRO A 255 1.39 28.44 0.34
N ALA A 256 1.61 29.52 -0.40
CA ALA A 256 2.96 30.00 -0.74
C ALA A 256 3.88 30.14 0.49
N SER A 257 3.34 30.58 1.63
CA SER A 257 4.05 30.70 2.91
C SER A 257 4.56 29.39 3.52
N SER A 258 4.17 28.24 2.94
CA SER A 258 4.66 26.92 3.35
C SER A 258 5.85 26.42 2.52
N TYR A 259 6.26 27.13 1.48
CA TYR A 259 7.35 26.72 0.61
C TYR A 259 8.66 26.45 1.38
N GLY A 260 9.42 25.45 0.93
CA GLY A 260 10.68 25.05 1.52
C GLY A 260 10.50 24.03 2.64
N SER A 261 11.01 24.35 3.83
CA SER A 261 11.10 23.40 4.94
C SER A 261 9.72 23.00 5.48
N ARG A 262 8.74 23.90 5.54
CA ARG A 262 7.41 23.61 6.11
C ARG A 262 6.65 22.57 5.28
N LEU A 263 6.53 22.79 3.98
CA LEU A 263 5.90 21.83 3.07
C LEU A 263 6.77 20.57 2.90
N GLY A 264 8.10 20.70 2.85
CA GLY A 264 9.02 19.55 2.84
C GLY A 264 8.87 18.65 4.07
N ASN A 265 8.70 19.22 5.26
CA ASN A 265 8.43 18.49 6.50
C ASN A 265 7.06 17.81 6.45
N ALA A 266 6.03 18.49 5.95
CA ALA A 266 4.72 17.87 5.76
C ALA A 266 4.79 16.65 4.82
N ILE A 267 5.53 16.75 3.71
CA ILE A 267 5.77 15.64 2.78
C ILE A 267 6.56 14.50 3.45
N THR A 268 7.53 14.81 4.29
CA THR A 268 8.24 13.83 5.11
C THR A 268 7.30 13.07 6.04
N GLN A 269 6.38 13.79 6.70
CA GLN A 269 5.39 13.20 7.59
C GLN A 269 4.35 12.35 6.83
N MET A 270 4.03 12.72 5.59
CA MET A 270 3.25 11.88 4.68
C MET A 270 4.03 10.61 4.30
N ALA A 271 5.30 10.74 3.93
CA ALA A 271 6.16 9.62 3.54
C ALA A 271 6.33 8.60 4.68
N LYS A 272 6.56 9.04 5.92
CA LYS A 272 6.65 8.16 7.11
C LYS A 272 5.35 7.39 7.39
N ARG A 273 4.19 7.95 7.01
CA ARG A 273 2.88 7.26 7.11
C ARG A 273 2.67 6.26 5.99
N VAL A 274 3.18 6.55 4.79
CA VAL A 274 3.23 5.59 3.68
C VAL A 274 4.18 4.44 4.00
N LEU A 275 5.30 4.73 4.66
CA LEU A 275 6.41 3.81 4.93
C LEU A 275 6.65 3.62 6.45
N PRO A 276 5.66 3.16 7.22
CA PRO A 276 5.83 2.95 8.65
C PRO A 276 7.00 1.97 8.89
N GLY A 277 7.95 2.36 9.74
CA GLY A 277 9.13 1.56 10.02
C GLY A 277 10.15 1.46 8.88
N GLY A 278 10.13 2.38 7.90
CA GLY A 278 11.16 2.45 6.86
C GLY A 278 10.83 1.75 5.55
N ALA A 279 9.63 1.20 5.41
CA ALA A 279 9.26 0.34 4.28
C ALA A 279 7.75 0.39 4.01
N PHE A 280 7.34 0.23 2.74
CA PHE A 280 5.91 0.07 2.43
C PHE A 280 5.38 -1.22 3.08
N PRO A 281 4.26 -1.16 3.83
CA PRO A 281 3.85 -2.27 4.66
C PRO A 281 3.45 -3.46 3.80
N SER A 282 3.60 -4.65 4.37
CA SER A 282 3.06 -5.86 3.78
C SER A 282 1.73 -6.18 4.46
N ASN A 283 0.84 -6.83 3.73
CA ASN A 283 -0.42 -7.24 4.31
C ASN A 283 -0.20 -8.49 5.18
N ALA A 284 -0.99 -8.59 6.25
CA ALA A 284 -1.14 -9.85 6.95
C ALA A 284 -1.69 -10.90 5.96
N PRO A 285 -1.29 -12.19 6.10
CA PRO A 285 -1.79 -13.26 5.24
C PRO A 285 -3.31 -13.35 5.35
N VAL A 286 -3.98 -13.71 4.25
CA VAL A 286 -5.44 -13.97 4.26
C VAL A 286 -5.70 -15.35 3.69
N ILE A 287 -6.48 -16.15 4.41
CA ILE A 287 -7.00 -17.43 3.91
C ILE A 287 -8.34 -17.16 3.22
N THR A 288 -8.47 -17.59 1.97
CA THR A 288 -9.73 -17.51 1.22
C THR A 288 -10.51 -18.81 1.35
N THR A 289 -9.86 -19.95 1.16
CA THR A 289 -10.49 -21.29 1.25
C THR A 289 -9.51 -22.33 1.76
N VAL A 290 -10.05 -23.46 2.23
CA VAL A 290 -9.28 -24.66 2.61
C VAL A 290 -9.91 -25.88 1.96
N SER A 291 -9.09 -26.83 1.50
CA SER A 291 -9.55 -28.02 0.77
C SER A 291 -10.33 -28.99 1.65
N ALA A 292 -9.95 -29.12 2.92
CA ALA A 292 -10.62 -29.95 3.91
C ALA A 292 -11.02 -29.10 5.13
N LYS A 293 -12.30 -29.20 5.51
CA LYS A 293 -12.86 -28.50 6.68
C LYS A 293 -13.03 -29.42 7.90
N LYS A 294 -12.67 -30.70 7.78
CA LYS A 294 -12.77 -31.71 8.84
C LYS A 294 -11.61 -32.70 8.77
N GLY A 295 -11.28 -33.35 9.88
CA GLY A 295 -10.22 -34.36 9.97
C GLY A 295 -10.26 -35.18 11.26
N SER A 296 -9.42 -36.20 11.35
CA SER A 296 -9.34 -37.09 12.51
C SER A 296 -8.68 -36.42 13.71
N THR A 297 -9.15 -36.69 14.93
CA THR A 297 -8.48 -36.27 16.18
C THR A 297 -7.04 -36.78 16.30
N ALA A 298 -6.68 -37.87 15.61
CA ALA A 298 -5.32 -38.38 15.52
C ALA A 298 -4.36 -37.45 14.72
N GLY A 299 -4.89 -36.48 13.97
CA GLY A 299 -4.14 -35.66 13.04
C GLY A 299 -3.89 -36.36 11.70
N GLY A 300 -2.99 -35.80 10.88
CA GLY A 300 -2.57 -36.38 9.60
C GLY A 300 -3.40 -35.97 8.39
N THR A 301 -4.55 -35.33 8.58
CA THR A 301 -5.37 -34.81 7.47
C THR A 301 -4.59 -33.74 6.69
N LYS A 302 -4.37 -33.98 5.39
CA LYS A 302 -3.75 -33.00 4.48
C LYS A 302 -4.77 -31.91 4.13
N VAL A 303 -4.37 -30.66 4.32
CA VAL A 303 -5.19 -29.48 4.07
C VAL A 303 -4.42 -28.53 3.15
N THR A 304 -4.96 -28.26 1.97
CA THR A 304 -4.47 -27.20 1.09
C THR A 304 -5.18 -25.91 1.48
N ILE A 305 -4.41 -24.90 1.88
CA ILE A 305 -4.87 -23.58 2.28
C ILE A 305 -4.63 -22.64 1.11
N HIS A 306 -5.71 -22.10 0.54
CA HIS A 306 -5.64 -21.07 -0.50
C HIS A 306 -5.83 -19.68 0.12
N GLY A 307 -5.16 -18.70 -0.48
CA GLY A 307 -5.21 -17.35 0.04
C GLY A 307 -4.31 -16.38 -0.70
N ARG A 308 -3.85 -15.37 0.03
CA ARG A 308 -2.93 -14.35 -0.47
C ARG A 308 -1.95 -13.93 0.62
N ASP A 309 -0.88 -13.28 0.19
CA ASP A 309 0.18 -12.75 1.03
C ASP A 309 0.92 -13.83 1.87
N PHE A 310 1.01 -15.06 1.36
CA PHE A 310 1.75 -16.18 1.98
C PHE A 310 3.26 -16.13 1.72
N SER A 311 3.86 -14.94 1.71
CA SER A 311 5.31 -14.79 1.64
C SER A 311 5.92 -14.80 3.04
N LYS A 312 7.03 -15.54 3.23
CA LYS A 312 7.75 -15.62 4.51
C LYS A 312 6.82 -16.08 5.65
N VAL A 313 6.08 -17.15 5.40
CA VAL A 313 5.24 -17.83 6.40
C VAL A 313 6.15 -18.41 7.48
N THR A 314 5.85 -18.13 8.73
CA THR A 314 6.61 -18.59 9.91
C THR A 314 5.84 -19.60 10.73
N ALA A 315 4.50 -19.69 10.59
CA ALA A 315 3.70 -20.73 11.23
C ALA A 315 2.34 -20.93 10.54
N VAL A 316 1.85 -22.16 10.62
CA VAL A 316 0.46 -22.55 10.36
C VAL A 316 -0.02 -23.32 11.59
N ALA A 317 -1.26 -23.12 12.00
CA ALA A 317 -1.78 -23.79 13.19
C ALA A 317 -3.30 -23.97 13.17
N PHE A 318 -3.73 -25.01 13.88
CA PHE A 318 -5.11 -25.47 14.03
C PHE A 318 -5.43 -25.43 15.52
N GLY A 319 -6.35 -24.54 15.93
CA GLY A 319 -6.72 -24.42 17.35
C GLY A 319 -5.57 -23.98 18.27
N GLY A 320 -4.51 -23.37 17.71
CA GLY A 320 -3.30 -23.02 18.45
C GLY A 320 -2.17 -24.04 18.33
N THR A 321 -2.47 -25.28 17.93
CA THR A 321 -1.45 -26.33 17.73
C THR A 321 -0.75 -26.14 16.39
N ARG A 322 0.59 -26.11 16.39
CA ARG A 322 1.40 -25.92 15.17
C ARG A 322 1.26 -27.11 14.23
N ALA A 323 1.04 -26.82 12.95
CA ALA A 323 0.98 -27.80 11.87
C ALA A 323 2.33 -27.88 11.14
N ARG A 324 2.63 -29.06 10.57
CA ARG A 324 3.65 -29.15 9.51
C ARG A 324 3.07 -28.53 8.24
N PHE A 325 3.87 -27.77 7.50
CA PHE A 325 3.42 -27.14 6.28
C PHE A 325 4.56 -26.89 5.28
N SER A 326 4.20 -26.73 4.01
CA SER A 326 5.05 -26.22 2.95
C SER A 326 4.32 -25.11 2.19
N VAL A 327 5.05 -24.04 1.84
CA VAL A 327 4.50 -22.95 1.04
C VAL A 327 4.79 -23.26 -0.43
N THR A 328 3.76 -23.52 -1.22
CA THR A 328 3.91 -23.87 -2.65
C THR A 328 3.84 -22.63 -3.55
N SER A 329 3.14 -21.59 -3.12
CA SER A 329 3.13 -20.28 -3.78
C SER A 329 2.74 -19.17 -2.80
N THR A 330 2.81 -17.90 -3.21
CA THR A 330 2.32 -16.78 -2.40
C THR A 330 0.81 -16.79 -2.15
N GLY A 331 0.07 -17.72 -2.75
CA GLY A 331 -1.36 -17.92 -2.52
C GLY A 331 -1.75 -19.35 -2.15
N THR A 332 -0.79 -20.25 -1.91
CA THR A 332 -1.08 -21.65 -1.56
C THR A 332 -0.08 -22.23 -0.57
N ILE A 333 -0.62 -22.88 0.46
CA ILE A 333 0.13 -23.60 1.48
C ILE A 333 -0.45 -25.02 1.57
N ALA A 334 0.40 -26.04 1.54
CA ALA A 334 0.02 -27.39 1.95
C ALA A 334 0.34 -27.55 3.45
N ALA A 335 -0.65 -27.94 4.25
CA ALA A 335 -0.50 -28.15 5.69
C ALA A 335 -1.01 -29.55 6.09
N VAL A 336 -0.47 -30.09 7.18
CA VAL A 336 -0.96 -31.33 7.78
C VAL A 336 -1.52 -31.01 9.15
N ALA A 337 -2.81 -31.28 9.34
CA ALA A 337 -3.51 -31.06 10.59
C ALA A 337 -2.84 -31.87 11.72
N PRO A 338 -2.40 -31.24 12.83
CA PRO A 338 -1.81 -31.95 13.96
C PRO A 338 -2.87 -32.75 14.74
N LYS A 339 -2.41 -33.61 15.65
CA LYS A 339 -3.30 -34.23 16.65
C LYS A 339 -3.98 -33.14 17.48
N HIS A 340 -5.28 -33.28 17.73
CA HIS A 340 -6.06 -32.34 18.52
C HIS A 340 -7.32 -33.02 19.09
N ALA A 341 -7.83 -32.52 20.22
CA ALA A 341 -9.11 -32.96 20.76
C ALA A 341 -10.27 -32.72 19.77
N ALA A 342 -11.34 -33.50 19.89
CA ALA A 342 -12.53 -33.34 19.05
C ALA A 342 -13.15 -31.94 19.22
N GLY A 343 -13.71 -31.40 18.14
CA GLY A 343 -14.38 -30.09 18.16
C GLY A 343 -13.96 -29.15 17.03
N LYS A 344 -14.59 -27.98 17.03
CA LYS A 344 -14.33 -26.91 16.04
C LYS A 344 -13.12 -26.09 16.47
N VAL A 345 -12.18 -25.90 15.56
CA VAL A 345 -11.00 -25.04 15.75
C VAL A 345 -10.83 -24.05 14.62
N LYS A 346 -10.08 -22.97 14.85
CA LYS A 346 -9.70 -21.98 13.82
C LYS A 346 -8.34 -22.33 13.21
N ILE A 347 -8.25 -22.25 11.88
CA ILE A 347 -6.97 -22.31 11.16
C ILE A 347 -6.41 -20.90 11.02
N TRP A 348 -5.14 -20.71 11.36
CA TRP A 348 -4.46 -19.45 11.13
C TRP A 348 -3.09 -19.65 10.48
N VAL A 349 -2.71 -18.66 9.69
CA VAL A 349 -1.38 -18.54 9.09
C VAL A 349 -0.71 -17.31 9.67
N ARG A 350 0.57 -17.43 10.03
CA ARG A 350 1.43 -16.31 10.43
C ARG A 350 2.56 -16.17 9.43
N THR A 351 2.77 -14.97 8.94
CA THR A 351 3.99 -14.56 8.26
C THR A 351 4.77 -13.63 9.16
N LYS A 352 5.98 -13.25 8.74
CA LYS A 352 6.69 -12.15 9.41
C LYS A 352 5.94 -10.80 9.37
N TYR A 353 4.86 -10.70 8.59
CA TYR A 353 4.06 -9.49 8.38
C TYR A 353 2.74 -9.50 9.16
N GLY A 354 2.51 -10.52 10.00
CA GLY A 354 1.32 -10.62 10.84
C GLY A 354 0.62 -11.98 10.73
N ARG A 355 -0.52 -12.09 11.41
CA ARG A 355 -1.36 -13.29 11.41
C ARG A 355 -2.63 -13.03 10.61
N THR A 356 -3.21 -14.08 10.02
CA THR A 356 -4.55 -14.04 9.45
C THR A 356 -5.56 -13.47 10.43
N HIS A 357 -6.30 -12.45 9.97
CA HIS A 357 -7.40 -11.84 10.71
C HIS A 357 -8.65 -12.74 10.67
N THR A 358 -9.03 -13.18 9.48
CA THR A 358 -10.10 -14.16 9.29
C THR A 358 -9.51 -15.57 9.26
N ALA A 359 -10.11 -16.47 10.03
CA ALA A 359 -9.64 -17.84 10.21
C ALA A 359 -10.78 -18.82 9.89
N PRO A 360 -10.66 -19.69 8.87
CA PRO A 360 -11.68 -20.69 8.60
C PRO A 360 -11.74 -21.72 9.75
N VAL A 361 -12.91 -22.32 9.91
CA VAL A 361 -13.16 -23.36 10.91
C VAL A 361 -12.79 -24.74 10.34
N PHE A 362 -12.09 -25.54 11.14
CA PHE A 362 -11.79 -26.94 10.91
C PHE A 362 -12.39 -27.79 12.04
N VAL A 363 -12.98 -28.93 11.72
CA VAL A 363 -13.61 -29.81 12.73
C VAL A 363 -12.78 -31.07 12.92
N TYR A 364 -12.32 -31.30 14.14
CA TYR A 364 -11.75 -32.58 14.55
C TYR A 364 -12.87 -33.53 14.96
N SER A 365 -12.91 -34.70 14.32
CA SER A 365 -13.86 -35.78 14.62
C SER A 365 -13.12 -37.00 15.12
N SER A 366 -13.63 -37.62 16.18
CA SER A 366 -13.12 -38.92 16.63
C SER A 366 -13.33 -39.96 15.54
N PRO A 367 -12.42 -40.94 15.39
CA PRO A 367 -12.69 -42.11 14.55
C PRO A 367 -14.01 -42.74 15.00
N ALA A 368 -14.83 -43.19 14.04
CA ALA A 368 -16.00 -43.98 14.38
C ALA A 368 -15.49 -45.24 15.10
N THR A 369 -15.89 -45.41 16.37
CA THR A 369 -15.60 -46.64 17.10
C THR A 369 -16.39 -47.74 16.40
N THR A 370 -15.74 -48.58 15.61
CA THR A 370 -16.34 -49.84 15.18
C THR A 370 -16.54 -50.65 16.46
N ALA A 371 -17.77 -50.71 16.95
CA ALA A 371 -18.12 -51.60 18.04
C ALA A 371 -17.87 -53.03 17.54
N THR A 372 -16.77 -53.65 17.97
CA THR A 372 -16.59 -55.08 17.79
C THR A 372 -17.66 -55.76 18.64
N ARG A 373 -18.75 -56.17 18.01
CA ARG A 373 -19.78 -57.02 18.62
C ARG A 373 -19.08 -58.31 19.04
N ARG A 374 -18.71 -58.42 20.32
CA ARG A 374 -18.38 -59.72 20.94
C ARG A 374 -19.62 -60.59 20.78
N THR A 375 -19.61 -61.51 19.84
CA THR A 375 -20.55 -62.64 19.84
C THR A 375 -20.14 -63.55 20.99
N THR A 376 -20.79 -63.41 22.14
CA THR A 376 -20.82 -64.49 23.11
C THR A 376 -21.52 -65.67 22.46
N LYS A 377 -20.78 -66.75 22.21
CA LYS A 377 -21.33 -68.04 21.82
C LYS A 377 -22.32 -68.47 22.91
N ALA A 378 -23.59 -68.68 22.54
CA ALA A 378 -24.59 -69.22 23.43
C ALA A 378 -24.20 -70.65 23.80
N THR A 379 -24.07 -70.92 25.09
CA THR A 379 -24.16 -72.27 25.66
C THR A 379 -25.59 -72.47 26.16
N ASP A 380 -26.09 -73.67 25.88
CA ASP A 380 -27.44 -74.23 26.05
C ASP A 380 -28.10 -74.01 27.44
N PRO A 381 -29.45 -74.05 27.57
CA PRO A 381 -30.16 -73.70 28.79
C PRO A 381 -30.32 -74.91 29.73
N GLY A 382 -30.13 -74.68 31.03
CA GLY A 382 -30.44 -75.68 32.04
C GLY A 382 -30.51 -75.10 33.45
N THR A 383 -31.69 -75.24 34.06
CA THR A 383 -32.00 -75.23 35.51
C THR A 383 -32.02 -73.90 36.30
N THR A 384 -33.24 -73.36 36.41
CA THR A 384 -33.95 -72.79 37.58
C THR A 384 -33.20 -72.47 38.89
N ARG A 385 -33.33 -71.23 39.40
CA ARG A 385 -34.10 -70.84 40.62
C ARG A 385 -34.00 -69.31 40.87
N PRO A 386 -35.03 -68.61 41.38
CA PRO A 386 -35.10 -67.15 41.38
C PRO A 386 -34.61 -66.47 42.67
N ALA A 387 -34.13 -65.24 42.58
CA ALA A 387 -33.95 -64.33 43.72
C ALA A 387 -34.10 -62.84 43.32
N THR A 388 -35.24 -62.28 43.73
CA THR A 388 -35.55 -60.92 44.23
C THR A 388 -34.87 -59.64 43.67
N PRO A 389 -35.66 -58.57 43.41
CA PRO A 389 -35.15 -57.26 43.04
C PRO A 389 -34.74 -56.43 44.28
N SER A 390 -33.64 -55.69 44.17
CA SER A 390 -33.25 -54.65 45.14
C SER A 390 -33.65 -53.27 44.59
N PRO A 391 -34.31 -52.40 45.37
CA PRO A 391 -34.84 -51.14 44.87
C PRO A 391 -33.84 -49.98 44.94
N THR A 392 -34.04 -49.07 43.99
CA THR A 392 -33.50 -47.71 43.85
C THR A 392 -33.78 -46.85 45.08
N VAL A 393 -32.80 -46.04 45.51
CA VAL A 393 -33.01 -44.90 46.43
C VAL A 393 -32.56 -43.61 45.72
N PRO A 394 -33.39 -42.56 45.66
CA PRO A 394 -33.04 -41.27 45.06
C PRO A 394 -32.44 -40.28 46.07
N ALA A 395 -31.81 -39.24 45.52
CA ALA A 395 -31.16 -38.15 46.22
C ALA A 395 -32.15 -37.18 46.90
N THR A 396 -31.71 -36.55 47.99
CA THR A 396 -32.24 -35.26 48.46
C THR A 396 -31.19 -34.41 49.15
N THR A 397 -31.44 -33.10 49.03
CA THR A 397 -30.63 -31.90 49.21
C THR A 397 -30.33 -31.46 50.65
N ALA A 398 -29.35 -30.55 50.75
CA ALA A 398 -28.83 -29.82 51.92
C ALA A 398 -29.88 -29.07 52.79
N PRO A 399 -29.47 -28.49 53.94
CA PRO A 399 -29.17 -27.04 53.90
C PRO A 399 -28.04 -26.54 54.83
N ALA A 400 -27.88 -25.21 54.79
CA ALA A 400 -26.79 -24.32 55.18
C ALA A 400 -26.49 -24.13 56.69
N GLY A 401 -25.32 -23.53 56.98
CA GLY A 401 -25.08 -22.79 58.23
C GLY A 401 -23.63 -22.50 58.60
N SER A 402 -23.22 -21.23 58.45
CA SER A 402 -22.41 -20.44 59.42
C SER A 402 -20.87 -20.62 59.51
N SER A 403 -20.14 -19.54 59.18
CA SER A 403 -18.82 -19.15 59.74
C SER A 403 -18.99 -18.49 61.14
N PRO A 404 -17.96 -18.04 61.90
CA PRO A 404 -16.51 -17.91 61.63
C PRO A 404 -15.54 -18.32 62.79
N ALA A 405 -14.22 -18.26 62.54
CA ALA A 405 -13.20 -17.54 63.35
C ALA A 405 -11.83 -18.25 63.52
N SER A 406 -10.77 -17.44 63.31
CA SER A 406 -9.39 -17.55 63.84
C SER A 406 -8.53 -18.74 63.36
N SER A 407 -7.25 -18.64 63.02
CA SER A 407 -6.19 -17.72 63.45
C SER A 407 -5.05 -17.69 62.42
N THR A 408 -4.40 -16.54 62.27
CA THR A 408 -3.00 -16.37 61.79
C THR A 408 -2.16 -16.00 63.03
N PRO A 409 -0.82 -16.16 63.10
CA PRO A 409 0.11 -15.59 62.12
C PRO A 409 1.46 -16.31 61.91
N ALA A 410 2.15 -16.00 60.80
CA ALA A 410 3.61 -15.89 60.78
C ALA A 410 4.08 -14.94 59.67
N THR A 411 4.98 -14.05 60.08
CA THR A 411 5.44 -12.81 59.45
C THR A 411 6.79 -13.02 58.74
N ALA A 412 7.06 -12.16 57.75
CA ALA A 412 8.36 -11.61 57.29
C ALA A 412 8.49 -11.70 55.76
N GLY A 413 8.83 -10.65 55.00
CA GLY A 413 9.18 -9.28 55.32
C GLY A 413 9.31 -8.50 54.01
N ALA A 414 8.92 -7.23 54.04
CA ALA A 414 9.08 -6.28 52.95
C ALA A 414 10.36 -5.46 53.13
N THR A 415 10.98 -5.02 52.03
CA THR A 415 11.78 -3.78 51.91
C THR A 415 11.77 -3.40 50.42
N SER A 416 10.98 -2.41 49.99
CA SER A 416 11.20 -0.95 49.99
C SER A 416 12.09 -0.45 48.85
N ALA A 417 11.48 0.32 47.95
CA ALA A 417 12.14 1.30 47.10
C ALA A 417 12.75 2.45 47.93
N PRO A 418 13.58 3.30 47.30
CA PRO A 418 13.32 4.73 47.45
C PRO A 418 13.39 5.52 46.14
N ALA A 419 12.73 6.66 46.19
CA ALA A 419 12.73 7.74 45.22
C ALA A 419 14.06 8.53 45.23
N GLY A 420 14.33 9.26 44.14
CA GLY A 420 15.37 10.28 44.07
C GLY A 420 15.04 11.29 42.97
N SER A 421 14.71 12.51 43.39
CA SER A 421 14.47 13.72 42.61
C SER A 421 15.75 14.55 42.45
N SER A 422 15.87 15.32 41.36
CA SER A 422 16.63 16.58 41.21
C SER A 422 16.53 17.00 39.73
N SER A 423 15.80 18.06 39.36
CA SER A 423 16.05 19.50 39.51
C SER A 423 16.66 20.14 38.25
N ALA A 424 15.96 21.18 37.80
CA ALA A 424 16.17 22.16 36.74
C ALA A 424 17.63 22.55 36.39
N SER A 425 17.83 22.90 35.11
CA SER A 425 18.49 24.16 34.75
C SER A 425 18.05 24.63 33.35
N SER A 426 17.38 25.76 33.33
CA SER A 426 17.19 26.67 32.20
C SER A 426 18.50 27.39 31.87
N ALA A 427 18.82 27.54 30.58
CA ALA A 427 19.72 28.59 30.10
C ALA A 427 19.32 29.02 28.69
N SER A 428 18.70 30.19 28.64
CA SER A 428 18.54 31.07 27.48
C SER A 428 19.90 31.60 27.01
N SER A 429 20.09 31.69 25.69
CA SER A 429 20.99 32.69 25.08
C SER A 429 20.36 33.21 23.80
N ALA A 430 20.14 34.51 23.78
CA ALA A 430 19.75 35.32 22.64
C ALA A 430 20.99 35.96 21.99
N SER A 431 20.76 36.61 20.84
CA SER A 431 21.67 37.48 20.08
C SER A 431 22.63 36.72 19.15
N SER A 432 22.76 37.02 17.86
CA SER A 432 22.76 38.34 17.23
C SER A 432 22.36 38.29 15.74
N THR A 433 21.45 39.19 15.34
CA THR A 433 21.33 39.75 13.99
C THR A 433 22.56 40.58 13.62
N PRO A 434 22.85 40.73 12.31
CA PRO A 434 23.24 42.04 11.81
C PRO A 434 22.19 42.62 10.87
N ALA A 435 22.04 43.93 11.00
CA ALA A 435 21.12 44.77 10.27
C ALA A 435 21.64 45.14 8.86
N THR A 436 20.68 45.35 7.97
CA THR A 436 20.58 46.44 6.98
C THR A 436 21.85 46.94 6.28
N GLY A 437 21.89 46.73 4.95
CA GLY A 437 22.59 47.58 4.00
C GLY A 437 21.62 47.94 2.86
N SER A 438 21.30 49.21 2.77
CA SER A 438 20.36 49.82 1.84
C SER A 438 20.94 49.98 0.43
N GLU A 439 20.01 50.03 -0.53
CA GLU A 439 19.98 50.48 -1.94
C GLU A 439 21.05 51.51 -2.43
N PRO A 440 21.24 51.69 -3.76
CA PRO A 440 20.28 52.51 -4.50
C PRO A 440 19.89 52.02 -5.91
N ALA A 441 18.65 52.39 -6.24
CA ALA A 441 18.09 52.47 -7.58
C ALA A 441 18.91 53.38 -8.50
N GLY A 442 19.04 52.98 -9.77
CA GLY A 442 19.45 53.83 -10.89
C GLY A 442 18.55 53.54 -12.08
N GLY A 443 17.70 54.50 -12.41
CA GLY A 443 16.68 54.40 -13.45
C GLY A 443 17.20 54.62 -14.88
N THR A 444 16.37 54.12 -15.81
CA THR A 444 15.99 54.70 -17.11
C THR A 444 17.07 55.22 -18.06
N THR A 445 17.14 54.64 -19.26
CA THR A 445 16.60 55.27 -20.50
C THR A 445 16.64 54.29 -21.68
N THR A 446 15.48 54.11 -22.31
CA THR A 446 15.30 53.64 -23.70
C THR A 446 15.07 54.87 -24.57
N PRO A 447 15.45 54.84 -25.86
CA PRO A 447 14.64 55.41 -26.92
C PRO A 447 13.57 54.43 -27.43
#